data_AF-A0A950FF15-F1
#
_entry.id   AF-A0A950FF15-F1
#
_cell.length_a   1.000
_cell.length_b   1.000
_cell.length_c   1.000
_cell.angle_alpha   90.00
_cell.angle_beta   90.00
_cell.angle_gamma   90.00
#
_symmetry.space_group_name_H-M   'P 1'
#
loop_
_entity.id
_entity.type
_entity.pdbx_description
1 polymer ?
#
loop_
_entity_poly.entity_id
_entity_poly.type
_entity_poly.pdbx_seq_one_letter_code
_entity_poly.pdbx_strand_id
1 'polypeptide(L)'
;MQTWKTIVVIILLVVIGGYAYYVSRHPVEQTPKLNAISAGDIQQIELRSRTRDIVVERTKDGWRFVKPIQGEADRTTVDSMADAIAGLQITGSISETPADLAPFGLQNPAVNVIVTTKNHRVLPAIMVGKDTPVGNSSYIKSEQKPGILLVANSFPSQVEKSVDDLRPRSLIGLKPDEIREVVLDSNNGVPLELTKKGDQWTIAKPKPYAADNSAVQQLLETITNARVADFIDDNPSDLSKYGLANPSFKLTLYGGKANAQQSLLFGFKQPQPDKGALYARRGEGNDQPVITVNSYVLNDINKSFDDLRDKTVFGFDRTKVDHVMIVSPKFDETLARAGGSKWNIVSNDKRAAAEPLVADSLLDQLHDLKATRIIEDPMTHPEHYGMVKPTLILTAYTKDGKELGTLRVSRMEVTLKPNNPSSENTDASKLQKQNFAYATTSAVSAVYEIPIQSATDLENTVNRLHSDTATPASAKPSPAAASSAAPSAPQK
;
A
#
# COMPACT_ATOMS: atom_id res chain seq x y z
N MET A 1 -3.67 43.20 -42.53
CA MET A 1 -3.30 41.88 -41.96
C MET A 1 -2.04 42.04 -41.11
N GLN A 2 -2.15 41.74 -39.82
CA GLN A 2 -1.14 41.23 -38.85
C GLN A 2 0.34 41.71 -38.81
N THR A 3 0.84 42.63 -39.65
CA THR A 3 2.28 42.97 -39.71
C THR A 3 2.85 43.53 -38.40
N TRP A 4 2.08 44.30 -37.64
CA TRP A 4 2.53 44.84 -36.35
C TRP A 4 2.73 43.74 -35.27
N LYS A 5 1.92 42.68 -35.30
CA LYS A 5 2.06 41.53 -34.39
C LYS A 5 3.32 40.73 -34.72
N THR A 6 3.66 40.59 -36.00
CA THR A 6 4.88 39.92 -36.45
C THR A 6 6.13 40.68 -36.01
N ILE A 7 6.11 42.02 -36.07
CA ILE A 7 7.22 42.86 -35.62
C ILE A 7 7.43 42.73 -34.11
N VAL A 8 6.35 42.72 -33.31
CA VAL A 8 6.46 42.52 -31.85
C VAL A 8 7.06 41.16 -31.51
N VAL A 9 6.64 40.09 -32.19
CA VAL A 9 7.19 38.74 -31.97
C VAL A 9 8.68 38.68 -32.35
N ILE A 10 9.09 39.30 -33.46
CA ILE A 10 10.50 39.34 -33.87
C ILE A 10 11.35 40.10 -32.84
N ILE A 11 10.88 41.25 -32.34
CA ILE A 11 11.58 41.99 -31.28
C ILE A 11 11.71 41.14 -30.02
N LEU A 12 10.63 40.44 -29.63
CA LEU A 12 10.63 39.60 -28.44
C LEU A 12 11.57 38.40 -28.59
N LEU A 13 11.65 37.80 -29.79
CA LEU A 13 12.63 36.75 -30.11
C LEU A 13 14.06 37.27 -30.14
N VAL A 14 14.30 38.50 -30.58
CA VAL A 14 15.63 39.13 -30.54
C VAL A 14 16.04 39.44 -29.10
N VAL A 15 15.11 39.87 -28.24
CA VAL A 15 15.38 40.10 -26.81
C VAL A 15 15.63 38.78 -26.08
N ILE A 16 14.81 37.74 -26.32
CA ILE A 16 15.03 36.41 -25.72
C ILE A 16 16.32 35.78 -26.26
N GLY A 17 16.55 35.85 -27.58
CA GLY A 17 17.75 35.33 -28.22
C GLY A 17 19.01 36.07 -27.77
N GLY A 18 18.93 37.39 -27.62
CA GLY A 18 20.00 38.22 -27.07
C GLY A 18 20.27 37.92 -25.59
N TYR A 19 19.23 37.73 -24.78
CA TYR A 19 19.35 37.32 -23.39
C TYR A 19 19.95 35.90 -23.26
N ALA A 20 19.48 34.95 -24.06
CA ALA A 20 20.03 33.59 -24.11
C ALA A 20 21.49 33.58 -24.57
N TYR A 21 21.85 34.40 -25.56
CA TYR A 21 23.22 34.56 -26.03
C TYR A 21 24.13 35.21 -24.97
N TYR A 22 23.62 36.21 -24.24
CA TYR A 22 24.31 36.85 -23.11
C TYR A 22 24.58 35.84 -21.98
N VAL A 23 23.55 35.09 -21.56
CA VAL A 23 23.68 34.03 -20.55
C VAL A 23 24.60 32.90 -21.02
N SER A 24 24.59 32.56 -22.31
CA SER A 24 25.48 31.52 -22.86
C SER A 24 26.94 31.96 -22.99
N ARG A 25 27.22 33.27 -23.15
CA ARG A 25 28.58 33.82 -23.20
C ARG A 25 29.12 34.28 -21.85
N HIS A 26 28.27 34.42 -20.86
CA HIS A 26 28.64 34.63 -19.46
C HIS A 26 28.27 33.38 -18.69
N PRO A 27 29.10 32.31 -18.75
CA PRO A 27 28.92 31.19 -17.84
C PRO A 27 28.83 31.76 -16.43
N VAL A 28 27.85 31.30 -15.66
CA VAL A 28 27.71 31.68 -14.25
C VAL A 28 29.09 31.52 -13.62
N GLU A 29 29.73 32.64 -13.23
CA GLU A 29 31.02 32.59 -12.56
C GLU A 29 30.89 31.60 -11.41
N GLN A 30 31.80 30.62 -11.34
CA GLN A 30 31.79 29.66 -10.25
C GLN A 30 31.99 30.45 -8.96
N THR A 31 30.89 30.66 -8.25
CA THR A 31 30.88 31.36 -6.98
C THR A 31 31.80 30.60 -6.03
N PRO A 32 32.74 31.29 -5.37
CA PRO A 32 33.72 30.64 -4.54
C PRO A 32 33.01 29.91 -3.40
N LYS A 33 33.36 28.64 -3.20
CA LYS A 33 32.91 27.89 -2.01
C LYS A 33 33.46 28.58 -0.77
N LEU A 34 32.62 28.71 0.25
CA LEU A 34 33.05 29.21 1.56
C LEU A 34 33.98 28.18 2.22
N ASN A 35 33.62 26.90 2.13
CA ASN A 35 34.36 25.82 2.77
C ASN A 35 35.11 24.97 1.72
N ALA A 36 36.38 24.69 1.99
CA ALA A 36 37.18 23.71 1.23
C ALA A 36 37.19 22.36 1.96
N ILE A 37 36.01 21.75 2.12
CA ILE A 37 35.83 20.44 2.79
C ILE A 37 34.94 19.52 1.94
N SER A 38 35.08 18.21 2.15
CA SER A 38 34.11 17.22 1.68
C SER A 38 33.04 16.96 2.75
N ALA A 39 31.79 16.74 2.36
CA ALA A 39 30.72 16.37 3.28
C ALA A 39 31.01 15.04 4.00
N GLY A 40 31.73 14.12 3.33
CA GLY A 40 32.18 12.87 3.92
C GLY A 40 33.22 13.04 5.04
N ASP A 41 33.87 14.20 5.14
CA ASP A 41 34.84 14.51 6.21
C ASP A 41 34.17 15.10 7.45
N ILE A 42 32.88 15.44 7.37
CA ILE A 42 32.11 15.97 8.49
C ILE A 42 31.77 14.84 9.45
N GLN A 43 32.20 15.01 10.70
CA GLN A 43 32.01 14.07 11.81
C GLN A 43 30.89 14.52 12.74
N GLN A 44 30.77 15.83 13.00
CA GLN A 44 29.74 16.40 13.87
C GLN A 44 29.19 17.68 13.27
N ILE A 45 27.88 17.89 13.40
CA ILE A 45 27.20 19.14 13.09
C ILE A 45 26.47 19.60 14.34
N GLU A 46 26.72 20.85 14.73
CA GLU A 46 26.06 21.52 15.84
C GLU A 46 25.31 22.74 15.32
N LEU A 47 24.00 22.78 15.60
CA LEU A 47 23.09 23.87 15.26
C LEU A 47 22.69 24.55 16.57
N ARG A 48 23.23 25.75 16.81
CA ARG A 48 22.86 26.56 17.98
C ARG A 48 21.83 27.58 17.56
N SER A 49 20.64 27.48 18.13
CA SER A 49 19.55 28.46 17.95
C SER A 49 19.22 29.11 19.30
N ARG A 50 18.35 30.13 19.29
CA ARG A 50 17.93 30.79 20.54
C ARG A 50 17.17 29.86 21.50
N THR A 51 16.48 28.86 20.96
CA THR A 51 15.58 28.01 21.73
C THR A 51 16.23 26.69 22.14
N ARG A 52 17.19 26.20 21.36
CA ARG A 52 17.79 24.87 21.55
C ARG A 52 19.08 24.68 20.77
N ASP A 53 19.98 23.90 21.36
CA ASP A 53 21.15 23.34 20.69
C ASP A 53 20.84 21.92 20.19
N ILE A 54 21.17 21.66 18.93
CA ILE A 54 21.07 20.35 18.32
C ILE A 54 22.47 19.90 17.93
N VAL A 55 22.87 18.72 18.37
CA VAL A 55 24.17 18.14 18.02
C VAL A 55 23.93 16.76 17.46
N VAL A 56 24.40 16.54 16.22
CA VAL A 56 24.41 15.22 15.58
C VAL A 56 25.83 14.79 15.26
N GLU A 57 26.13 13.53 15.50
CA GLU A 57 27.44 12.93 15.27
C GLU A 57 27.33 11.70 14.36
N ARG A 58 28.28 11.57 13.44
CA ARG A 58 28.37 10.45 12.50
C ARG A 58 29.02 9.25 13.20
N THR A 59 28.30 8.15 13.31
CA THR A 59 28.80 6.87 13.86
C THR A 59 28.98 5.83 12.75
N LYS A 60 29.39 4.61 13.12
CA LYS A 60 29.48 3.48 12.17
C LYS A 60 28.13 3.10 11.57
N ASP A 61 27.05 3.28 12.34
CA ASP A 61 25.69 2.88 11.97
C ASP A 61 24.85 4.03 11.38
N GLY A 62 25.43 5.23 11.25
CA GLY A 62 24.76 6.42 10.74
C GLY A 62 24.85 7.61 11.69
N TRP A 63 23.99 8.61 11.48
CA TRP A 63 23.95 9.82 12.30
C TRP A 63 23.17 9.60 13.59
N ARG A 64 23.67 10.10 14.71
CA ARG A 64 23.01 10.03 16.01
C ARG A 64 22.93 11.40 16.67
N PHE A 65 21.83 11.66 17.37
CA PHE A 65 21.71 12.82 18.24
C PHE A 65 22.58 12.63 19.49
N VAL A 66 23.32 13.67 19.83
CA VAL A 66 24.04 13.84 21.10
C VAL A 66 23.29 14.84 21.99
N LYS A 67 22.62 15.84 21.39
CA LYS A 67 21.77 16.82 22.07
C LYS A 67 20.55 17.19 21.22
N PRO A 68 19.39 17.50 21.85
CA PRO A 68 19.11 17.36 23.30
C PRO A 68 18.71 15.93 23.70
N ILE A 69 18.43 15.08 22.72
CA ILE A 69 18.05 13.68 22.92
C ILE A 69 19.21 12.76 22.55
N GLN A 70 19.13 11.51 22.98
CA GLN A 70 19.97 10.42 22.48
C GLN A 70 19.13 9.58 21.51
N GLY A 71 19.66 9.26 20.33
CA GLY A 71 18.92 8.45 19.35
C GLY A 71 19.46 8.58 17.94
N GLU A 72 18.80 7.92 17.00
CA GLU A 72 19.13 8.02 15.58
C GLU A 72 18.62 9.33 14.99
N ALA A 73 19.42 9.93 14.11
CA ALA A 73 19.01 11.02 13.25
C ALA A 73 18.77 10.49 11.82
N ASP A 74 17.84 11.12 11.11
CA ASP A 74 17.51 10.76 9.74
C ASP A 74 18.73 10.96 8.84
N ARG A 75 19.27 9.84 8.35
CA ARG A 75 20.52 9.82 7.60
C ARG A 75 20.45 10.71 6.37
N THR A 76 19.37 10.60 5.59
CA THR A 76 19.19 11.34 4.34
C THR A 76 19.16 12.84 4.59
N THR A 77 18.44 13.27 5.63
CA THR A 77 18.31 14.68 6.00
C THR A 77 19.62 15.25 6.51
N VAL A 78 20.33 14.53 7.39
CA VAL A 78 21.61 15.00 7.92
C VAL A 78 22.74 14.96 6.88
N ASP A 79 22.78 13.94 6.01
CA ASP A 79 23.73 13.90 4.89
C ASP A 79 23.47 15.07 3.92
N SER A 80 22.21 15.39 3.60
CA SER A 80 21.87 16.56 2.76
C SER A 80 22.30 17.89 3.39
N MET A 81 22.16 18.01 4.72
CA MET A 81 22.66 19.16 5.47
C MET A 81 24.20 19.24 5.42
N ALA A 82 24.89 18.11 5.58
CA ALA A 82 26.35 18.04 5.47
C ALA A 82 26.83 18.46 4.06
N ASP A 83 26.14 18.02 3.02
CA ASP A 83 26.39 18.40 1.63
C ASP A 83 26.17 19.90 1.40
N ALA A 84 25.09 20.48 1.94
CA ALA A 84 24.82 21.90 1.85
C ALA A 84 25.91 22.75 2.55
N ILE A 85 26.44 22.30 3.68
CA ILE A 85 27.52 22.98 4.40
C ILE A 85 28.85 22.88 3.65
N ALA A 86 29.19 21.69 3.16
CA ALA A 86 30.42 21.47 2.39
C ALA A 86 30.40 22.18 1.02
N GLY A 87 29.22 22.26 0.41
CA GLY A 87 28.98 22.88 -0.88
C GLY A 87 28.64 24.37 -0.83
N LEU A 88 28.64 25.01 0.34
CA LEU A 88 28.16 26.37 0.51
C LEU A 88 28.88 27.38 -0.39
N GLN A 89 28.12 28.02 -1.29
CA GLN A 89 28.61 29.00 -2.25
C GLN A 89 28.19 30.42 -1.88
N ILE A 90 29.13 31.36 -1.96
CA ILE A 90 28.88 32.78 -1.74
C ILE A 90 28.36 33.40 -3.03
N THR A 91 27.10 33.86 -3.04
CA THR A 91 26.47 34.48 -4.21
C THR A 91 26.71 35.99 -4.29
N GLY A 92 27.18 36.60 -3.21
CA GLY A 92 27.51 38.02 -3.17
C GLY A 92 28.06 38.46 -1.81
N SER A 93 28.43 39.73 -1.71
CA SER A 93 28.90 40.38 -0.49
C SER A 93 28.25 41.75 -0.38
N ILE A 94 27.80 42.13 0.82
CA ILE A 94 27.14 43.42 1.07
C ILE A 94 28.13 44.44 1.65
N SER A 95 28.94 44.02 2.62
CA SER A 95 29.87 44.90 3.33
C SER A 95 31.01 44.09 3.92
N GLU A 96 32.24 44.56 3.78
CA GLU A 96 33.44 43.89 4.31
C GLU A 96 33.66 44.16 5.81
N THR A 97 33.18 45.30 6.31
CA THR A 97 33.28 45.72 7.72
C THR A 97 31.94 46.31 8.19
N PRO A 98 30.93 45.48 8.48
CA PRO A 98 29.62 45.96 8.89
C PRO A 98 29.69 46.63 10.28
N ALA A 99 29.18 47.86 10.38
CA ALA A 99 29.06 48.57 11.66
C ALA A 99 27.87 48.06 12.52
N ASP A 100 26.82 47.55 11.86
CA ASP A 100 25.62 47.00 12.52
C ASP A 100 25.18 45.69 11.85
N LEU A 101 24.91 44.68 12.69
CA LEU A 101 24.47 43.34 12.28
C LEU A 101 22.97 43.12 12.48
N ALA A 102 22.27 44.02 13.18
CA ALA A 102 20.86 43.89 13.51
C ALA A 102 19.94 43.87 12.27
N PRO A 103 20.13 44.72 11.23
CA PRO A 103 19.25 44.74 10.06
C PRO A 103 19.23 43.40 9.32
N PHE A 104 20.36 42.70 9.34
CA PHE A 104 20.58 41.43 8.66
C PHE A 104 20.18 40.22 9.51
N GLY A 105 19.75 40.43 10.76
CA GLY A 105 19.46 39.35 11.70
C GLY A 105 20.71 38.64 12.25
N LEU A 106 21.92 39.17 12.02
CA LEU A 106 23.17 38.52 12.39
C LEU A 106 23.64 38.88 13.81
N GLN A 107 23.07 39.91 14.44
CA GLN A 107 23.29 40.18 15.87
C GLN A 107 22.70 39.07 16.76
N ASN A 108 21.60 38.48 16.30
CA ASN A 108 20.92 37.38 16.97
C ASN A 108 20.49 36.36 15.90
N PRO A 109 21.45 35.56 15.38
CA PRO A 109 21.24 34.70 14.22
C PRO A 109 20.10 33.71 14.44
N ALA A 110 19.46 33.30 13.35
CA ALA A 110 18.43 32.26 13.37
C ALA A 110 19.05 30.92 13.79
N VAL A 111 20.20 30.59 13.20
CA VAL A 111 21.04 29.45 13.58
C VAL A 111 22.52 29.80 13.44
N ASN A 112 23.34 29.29 14.35
CA ASN A 112 24.78 29.28 14.25
C ASN A 112 25.25 27.83 14.01
N VAL A 113 25.89 27.61 12.86
CA VAL A 113 26.31 26.28 12.39
C VAL A 113 27.78 26.08 12.72
N ILE A 114 28.07 25.03 13.48
CA ILE A 114 29.43 24.63 13.87
C ILE A 114 29.66 23.20 13.38
N VAL A 115 30.79 22.98 12.73
CA VAL A 115 31.13 21.69 12.13
C VAL A 115 32.46 21.21 12.66
N THR A 116 32.49 19.96 13.12
CA THR A 116 33.73 19.26 13.47
C THR A 116 33.98 18.19 12.43
N THR A 117 35.20 18.18 11.88
CA THR A 117 35.63 17.19 10.90
C THR A 117 36.25 15.96 11.57
N LYS A 118 36.42 14.88 10.83
CA LYS A 118 36.96 13.60 11.33
C LYS A 118 38.35 13.69 11.98
N ASN A 119 39.15 14.70 11.61
CA ASN A 119 40.46 14.94 12.23
C ASN A 119 40.37 15.86 13.46
N HIS A 120 39.18 16.02 14.04
CA HIS A 120 38.88 16.89 15.18
C HIS A 120 39.09 18.40 14.94
N ARG A 121 39.29 18.83 13.69
CA ARG A 121 39.29 20.26 13.34
C ARG A 121 37.87 20.80 13.38
N VAL A 122 37.65 21.79 14.24
CA VAL A 122 36.44 22.63 14.27
C VAL A 122 36.57 23.69 13.19
N LEU A 123 35.57 23.77 12.31
CA LEU A 123 35.51 24.79 11.27
C LEU A 123 34.98 26.10 11.84
N PRO A 124 35.38 27.25 11.28
CA PRO A 124 34.88 28.55 11.72
C PRO A 124 33.36 28.63 11.57
N ALA A 125 32.69 29.17 12.58
CA ALA A 125 31.23 29.12 12.66
C ALA A 125 30.56 29.94 11.55
N ILE A 126 29.36 29.51 11.15
CA ILE A 126 28.53 30.19 10.15
C ILE A 126 27.24 30.65 10.83
N MET A 127 27.11 31.96 10.99
CA MET A 127 25.91 32.61 11.48
C MET A 127 24.95 32.85 10.32
N VAL A 128 23.71 32.37 10.46
CA VAL A 128 22.64 32.56 9.47
C VAL A 128 21.69 33.64 9.95
N GLY A 129 21.52 34.67 9.12
CA GLY A 129 20.65 35.82 9.36
C GLY A 129 19.30 35.68 8.66
N LYS A 130 18.69 36.82 8.33
CA LYS A 130 17.40 36.89 7.63
C LYS A 130 17.57 36.66 6.13
N ASP A 131 16.46 36.34 5.47
CA ASP A 131 16.35 36.42 4.02
C ASP A 131 16.47 37.87 3.52
N THR A 132 16.98 38.02 2.30
CA THR A 132 17.01 39.31 1.62
C THR A 132 15.58 39.74 1.25
N PRO A 133 15.21 41.03 1.39
CA PRO A 133 13.88 41.51 1.01
C PRO A 133 13.54 41.29 -0.47
N VAL A 134 14.57 41.23 -1.33
CA VAL A 134 14.46 41.01 -2.77
C VAL A 134 15.56 40.04 -3.20
N GLY A 135 15.23 39.10 -4.07
CA GLY A 135 16.15 38.05 -4.52
C GLY A 135 16.07 36.80 -3.65
N ASN A 136 16.48 35.66 -4.22
CA ASN A 136 16.39 34.35 -3.59
C ASN A 136 17.64 34.05 -2.73
N SER A 137 17.97 34.96 -1.82
CA SER A 137 19.21 34.92 -1.03
C SER A 137 18.97 35.20 0.45
N SER A 138 19.96 34.86 1.27
CA SER A 138 19.93 35.08 2.71
C SER A 138 21.29 35.57 3.19
N TYR A 139 21.29 36.36 4.27
CA TYR A 139 22.51 36.90 4.84
C TYR A 139 23.20 35.85 5.71
N ILE A 140 24.51 35.70 5.55
CA ILE A 140 25.34 34.93 6.48
C ILE A 140 26.56 35.74 6.92
N LYS A 141 27.16 35.33 8.03
CA LYS A 141 28.49 35.76 8.45
C LYS A 141 29.30 34.54 8.87
N SER A 142 30.56 34.47 8.45
CA SER A 142 31.47 33.40 8.84
C SER A 142 32.62 33.97 9.65
N GLU A 143 33.11 33.24 10.63
CA GLU A 143 34.34 33.62 11.35
C GLU A 143 35.58 33.68 10.43
N GLN A 144 35.54 33.09 9.23
CA GLN A 144 36.62 33.21 8.23
C GLN A 144 36.68 34.57 7.53
N LYS A 145 35.56 35.30 7.45
CA LYS A 145 35.44 36.53 6.67
C LYS A 145 34.69 37.59 7.48
N PRO A 146 35.27 38.78 7.69
CA PRO A 146 34.66 39.80 8.56
C PRO A 146 33.32 40.35 8.04
N GLY A 147 33.09 40.26 6.72
CA GLY A 147 31.96 40.83 6.02
C GLY A 147 30.64 40.04 6.07
N ILE A 148 29.58 40.70 5.63
CA ILE A 148 28.24 40.10 5.43
C ILE A 148 28.17 39.54 4.01
N LEU A 149 27.92 38.25 3.93
CA LEU A 149 27.88 37.50 2.68
C LEU A 149 26.43 37.13 2.34
N LEU A 150 26.18 36.92 1.05
CA LEU A 150 24.93 36.38 0.54
C LEU A 150 25.14 34.93 0.12
N VAL A 151 24.15 34.10 0.39
CA VAL A 151 24.04 32.72 -0.09
C VAL A 151 22.63 32.47 -0.63
N ALA A 152 22.46 31.43 -1.43
CA ALA A 152 21.11 31.02 -1.83
C ALA A 152 20.27 30.63 -0.60
N ASN A 153 18.98 30.99 -0.59
CA ASN A 153 18.06 30.68 0.51
C ASN A 153 17.84 29.17 0.73
N SER A 154 18.25 28.33 -0.22
CA SER A 154 18.31 26.90 -0.05
C SER A 154 19.22 26.51 1.11
N PHE A 155 20.29 27.27 1.41
CA PHE A 155 21.20 26.95 2.52
C PHE A 155 20.52 27.07 3.90
N PRO A 156 19.92 28.21 4.30
CA PRO A 156 19.16 28.30 5.56
C PRO A 156 18.13 27.17 5.73
N SER A 157 17.36 26.83 4.69
CA SER A 157 16.38 25.73 4.79
C SER A 157 16.98 24.35 5.11
N GLN A 158 18.29 24.15 4.90
CA GLN A 158 19.00 22.93 5.24
C GLN A 158 19.53 22.92 6.68
N VAL A 159 19.80 24.09 7.27
CA VAL A 159 20.45 24.21 8.59
C VAL A 159 19.52 24.76 9.68
N GLU A 160 18.44 25.45 9.32
CA GLU A 160 17.36 25.84 10.23
C GLU A 160 16.40 24.66 10.44
N LYS A 161 16.91 23.59 11.05
CA LYS A 161 16.15 22.36 11.34
C LYS A 161 15.77 22.29 12.82
N SER A 162 14.57 21.81 13.09
CA SER A 162 14.20 21.38 14.44
C SER A 162 14.72 19.97 14.73
N VAL A 163 14.61 19.54 16.00
CA VAL A 163 14.94 18.16 16.38
C VAL A 163 14.06 17.16 15.61
N ASP A 164 12.77 17.46 15.45
CA ASP A 164 11.81 16.57 14.80
C ASP A 164 12.03 16.47 13.29
N ASP A 165 12.55 17.52 12.66
CA ASP A 165 12.93 17.49 11.24
C ASP A 165 14.09 16.53 10.97
N LEU A 166 14.95 16.34 11.97
CA LEU A 166 16.13 15.50 11.89
C LEU A 166 15.88 14.09 12.44
N ARG A 167 14.67 13.75 12.90
CA ARG A 167 14.34 12.39 13.36
C ARG A 167 13.85 11.51 12.21
N PRO A 168 14.22 10.21 12.20
CA PRO A 168 13.61 9.25 11.30
C PRO A 168 12.10 9.20 11.54
N ARG A 169 11.30 9.39 10.50
CA ARG A 169 9.83 9.27 10.57
C ARG A 169 9.32 7.89 10.19
N SER A 170 10.17 6.93 9.82
CA SER A 170 9.73 5.55 9.58
C SER A 170 9.36 4.86 10.89
N LEU A 171 8.23 4.16 10.94
CA LEU A 171 7.85 3.39 12.14
C LEU A 171 8.62 2.08 12.27
N ILE A 172 8.79 1.39 11.15
CA ILE A 172 9.45 0.09 11.03
C ILE A 172 10.61 0.24 10.05
N GLY A 173 11.73 -0.42 10.34
CA GLY A 173 12.94 -0.37 9.50
C GLY A 173 13.04 -1.52 8.50
N LEU A 174 12.13 -2.49 8.57
CA LEU A 174 12.06 -3.65 7.69
C LEU A 174 11.29 -3.35 6.40
N LYS A 175 11.68 -4.00 5.31
CA LYS A 175 10.89 -4.04 4.07
C LYS A 175 9.91 -5.23 4.08
N PRO A 176 8.78 -5.17 3.34
CA PRO A 176 7.81 -6.27 3.28
C PRO A 176 8.42 -7.64 2.94
N ASP A 177 9.38 -7.67 2.01
CA ASP A 177 10.05 -8.89 1.53
C ASP A 177 11.09 -9.45 2.51
N GLU A 178 11.49 -8.68 3.51
CA GLU A 178 12.41 -9.11 4.59
C GLU A 178 11.66 -9.78 5.75
N ILE A 179 10.34 -9.59 5.84
CA ILE A 179 9.50 -10.08 6.93
C ILE A 179 9.17 -11.57 6.70
N ARG A 180 9.24 -12.35 7.77
CA ARG A 180 9.04 -13.81 7.76
C ARG A 180 7.96 -14.27 8.74
N GLU A 181 7.76 -13.52 9.81
CA GLU A 181 6.71 -13.80 10.79
C GLU A 181 6.00 -12.51 11.20
N VAL A 182 4.70 -12.62 11.44
CA VAL A 182 3.82 -11.52 11.87
C VAL A 182 2.99 -12.02 13.04
N VAL A 183 2.94 -11.26 14.12
CA VAL A 183 2.08 -11.52 15.27
C VAL A 183 1.19 -10.31 15.51
N LEU A 184 -0.11 -10.51 15.42
CA LEU A 184 -1.13 -9.50 15.74
C LEU A 184 -1.77 -9.87 17.08
N ASP A 185 -1.67 -8.97 18.04
CA ASP A 185 -2.22 -9.15 19.38
C ASP A 185 -3.15 -7.98 19.72
N SER A 186 -4.47 -8.22 19.70
CA SER A 186 -5.50 -7.22 19.98
C SER A 186 -5.92 -7.16 21.45
N ASN A 187 -5.04 -7.56 22.39
CA ASN A 187 -5.19 -7.52 23.86
C ASN A 187 -6.29 -8.43 24.46
N ASN A 188 -7.35 -8.77 23.71
CA ASN A 188 -8.52 -9.50 24.21
C ASN A 188 -8.79 -10.84 23.49
N GLY A 189 -7.76 -11.47 22.93
CA GLY A 189 -7.91 -12.73 22.19
C GLY A 189 -6.63 -13.53 22.10
N VAL A 190 -6.72 -14.70 21.47
CA VAL A 190 -5.53 -15.47 21.09
C VAL A 190 -4.80 -14.70 19.99
N PRO A 191 -3.48 -14.45 20.12
CA PRO A 191 -2.70 -13.78 19.08
C PRO A 191 -2.79 -14.52 17.76
N LEU A 192 -2.89 -13.73 16.68
CA LEU A 192 -2.86 -14.24 15.31
C LEU A 192 -1.40 -14.27 14.86
N GLU A 193 -0.87 -15.46 14.63
CA GLU A 193 0.51 -15.67 14.20
C GLU A 193 0.53 -16.14 12.75
N LEU A 194 1.26 -15.43 11.90
CA LEU A 194 1.50 -15.80 10.51
C LEU A 194 2.98 -16.09 10.29
N THR A 195 3.26 -17.11 9.48
CA THR A 195 4.61 -17.51 9.09
C THR A 195 4.68 -17.67 7.58
N LYS A 196 5.75 -17.15 6.99
CA LYS A 196 6.06 -17.30 5.57
C LYS A 196 6.82 -18.60 5.33
N LYS A 197 6.27 -19.49 4.50
CA LYS A 197 6.89 -20.74 4.04
C LYS A 197 7.15 -20.64 2.53
N GLY A 198 8.41 -20.50 2.14
CA GLY A 198 8.75 -20.12 0.77
C GLY A 198 8.17 -18.75 0.44
N ASP A 199 7.32 -18.67 -0.58
CA ASP A 199 6.62 -17.45 -0.97
C ASP A 199 5.17 -17.35 -0.47
N GLN A 200 4.72 -18.33 0.33
CA GLN A 200 3.34 -18.42 0.79
C GLN A 200 3.22 -18.12 2.28
N TRP A 201 2.29 -17.25 2.63
CA TRP A 201 1.90 -17.00 4.01
C TRP A 201 0.93 -18.06 4.51
N THR A 202 1.15 -18.49 5.75
CA THR A 202 0.25 -19.40 6.47
C THR A 202 -0.06 -18.81 7.83
N ILE A 203 -1.29 -19.00 8.30
CA ILE A 203 -1.67 -18.74 9.68
C ILE A 203 -1.22 -19.95 10.49
N ALA A 204 -0.45 -19.73 11.56
CA ALA A 204 0.03 -20.75 12.49
C ALA A 204 -0.85 -20.83 13.74
N LYS A 205 -1.30 -19.69 14.27
CA LYS A 205 -2.22 -19.60 15.42
C LYS A 205 -3.39 -18.66 15.10
N PRO A 206 -4.60 -18.88 15.66
CA PRO A 206 -4.94 -19.89 16.67
C PRO A 206 -5.00 -21.32 16.14
N LYS A 207 -5.13 -21.50 14.82
CA LYS A 207 -5.14 -22.80 14.15
C LYS A 207 -4.46 -22.69 12.78
N PRO A 208 -3.88 -23.78 12.25
CA PRO A 208 -3.17 -23.75 10.98
C PRO A 208 -4.12 -23.61 9.79
N TYR A 209 -3.95 -22.56 8.98
CA TYR A 209 -4.69 -22.35 7.72
C TYR A 209 -3.82 -21.65 6.68
N ALA A 210 -4.19 -21.78 5.40
CA ALA A 210 -3.64 -20.94 4.36
C ALA A 210 -4.06 -19.48 4.61
N ALA A 211 -3.11 -18.55 4.46
CA ALA A 211 -3.39 -17.13 4.54
C ALA A 211 -3.68 -16.56 3.16
N ASP A 212 -4.49 -15.51 3.11
CA ASP A 212 -4.64 -14.68 1.92
C ASP A 212 -3.37 -13.83 1.76
N ASN A 213 -2.49 -14.24 0.84
CA ASN A 213 -1.24 -13.54 0.58
C ASN A 213 -1.43 -12.07 0.19
N SER A 214 -2.54 -11.73 -0.48
CA SER A 214 -2.81 -10.34 -0.89
C SER A 214 -3.17 -9.49 0.32
N ALA A 215 -3.99 -10.02 1.24
CA ALA A 215 -4.33 -9.34 2.48
C ALA A 215 -3.12 -9.17 3.41
N VAL A 216 -2.26 -10.19 3.50
CA VAL A 216 -1.01 -10.08 4.27
C VAL A 216 -0.07 -9.06 3.64
N GLN A 217 0.10 -9.06 2.31
CA GLN A 217 0.95 -8.09 1.62
C GLN A 217 0.47 -6.65 1.85
N GLN A 218 -0.83 -6.39 1.77
CA GLN A 218 -1.41 -5.08 2.08
C GLN A 218 -1.12 -4.65 3.53
N LEU A 219 -1.25 -5.57 4.50
CA LEU A 219 -0.90 -5.30 5.90
C LEU A 219 0.57 -4.89 6.04
N LEU A 220 1.48 -5.64 5.41
CA LEU A 220 2.92 -5.38 5.44
C LEU A 220 3.27 -4.05 4.78
N GLU A 221 2.67 -3.75 3.63
CA GLU A 221 2.85 -2.48 2.93
C GLU A 221 2.36 -1.31 3.76
N THR A 222 1.18 -1.41 4.39
CA THR A 222 0.66 -0.36 5.26
C THR A 222 1.62 -0.06 6.39
N ILE A 223 2.10 -1.08 7.12
CA ILE A 223 2.94 -0.82 8.29
C ILE A 223 4.36 -0.38 7.95
N THR A 224 4.96 -0.92 6.90
CA THR A 224 6.33 -0.57 6.51
C THR A 224 6.40 0.81 5.86
N ASN A 225 5.30 1.29 5.25
CA ASN A 225 5.21 2.66 4.72
C ASN A 225 4.66 3.67 5.73
N ALA A 226 4.12 3.22 6.86
CA ALA A 226 3.58 4.10 7.87
C ALA A 226 4.66 5.00 8.49
N ARG A 227 4.27 6.25 8.77
CA ARG A 227 5.16 7.27 9.30
C ARG A 227 4.69 7.80 10.65
N VAL A 228 5.65 8.22 11.46
CA VAL A 228 5.43 9.07 12.63
C VAL A 228 4.75 10.36 12.16
N ALA A 229 3.60 10.68 12.75
CA ALA A 229 2.92 11.95 12.54
C ALA A 229 3.58 13.03 13.42
N ASP A 230 3.58 12.85 14.74
CA ASP A 230 4.21 13.74 15.71
C ASP A 230 5.03 12.96 16.76
N PHE A 231 6.02 13.61 17.36
CA PHE A 231 6.71 13.14 18.57
C PHE A 231 6.10 13.84 19.79
N ILE A 232 5.66 13.08 20.79
CA ILE A 232 4.84 13.60 21.90
C ILE A 232 5.62 13.69 23.20
N ASP A 233 6.30 12.61 23.58
CA ASP A 233 7.06 12.52 24.82
C ASP A 233 8.32 11.69 24.60
N ASP A 234 9.48 12.32 24.74
CA ASP A 234 10.77 11.66 24.53
C ASP A 234 11.16 10.70 25.66
N ASN A 235 10.69 10.97 26.88
CA ASN A 235 11.04 10.20 28.08
C ASN A 235 9.79 10.04 28.96
N PRO A 236 8.81 9.23 28.50
CA PRO A 236 7.53 9.11 29.18
C PRO A 236 7.70 8.48 30.56
N SER A 237 7.30 9.21 31.61
CA SER A 237 7.30 8.70 32.99
C SER A 237 6.11 7.80 33.32
N ASP A 238 5.02 7.91 32.55
CA ASP A 238 3.80 7.11 32.74
C ASP A 238 3.13 6.81 31.38
N LEU A 239 3.26 5.56 30.94
CA LEU A 239 2.69 5.07 29.69
C LEU A 239 1.17 4.89 29.74
N SER A 240 0.57 4.86 30.93
CA SER A 240 -0.88 4.64 31.12
C SER A 240 -1.70 5.80 30.55
N LYS A 241 -1.17 7.03 30.63
CA LYS A 241 -1.78 8.25 30.05
C LYS A 241 -2.03 8.15 28.55
N TYR A 242 -1.22 7.35 27.87
CA TYR A 242 -1.28 7.13 26.43
C TYR A 242 -1.97 5.81 26.07
N GLY A 243 -2.38 5.01 27.05
CA GLY A 243 -2.90 3.65 26.83
C GLY A 243 -1.82 2.66 26.37
N LEU A 244 -0.54 2.96 26.62
CA LEU A 244 0.59 2.14 26.17
C LEU A 244 1.09 1.17 27.26
N ALA A 245 0.65 1.34 28.50
CA ALA A 245 0.89 0.35 29.57
C ALA A 245 0.10 -0.95 29.32
N ASN A 246 -1.11 -0.83 28.76
CA ASN A 246 -1.95 -1.95 28.30
C ASN A 246 -2.44 -1.61 26.89
N PRO A 247 -1.61 -1.82 25.85
CA PRO A 247 -1.94 -1.40 24.50
C PRO A 247 -3.19 -2.09 23.98
N SER A 248 -3.98 -1.36 23.19
CA SER A 248 -5.17 -1.92 22.53
C SER A 248 -4.80 -2.90 21.41
N PHE A 249 -3.61 -2.74 20.84
CA PHE A 249 -3.07 -3.61 19.80
C PHE A 249 -1.54 -3.60 19.86
N LYS A 250 -0.94 -4.77 19.67
CA LYS A 250 0.50 -4.96 19.51
C LYS A 250 0.75 -5.73 18.22
N LEU A 251 1.54 -5.12 17.35
CA LEU A 251 2.12 -5.78 16.19
C LEU A 251 3.55 -6.21 16.53
N THR A 252 3.90 -7.44 16.18
CA THR A 252 5.31 -7.90 16.18
C THR A 252 5.65 -8.49 14.82
N LEU A 253 6.81 -8.12 14.29
CA LEU A 253 7.37 -8.56 13.02
C LEU A 253 8.72 -9.21 13.29
N TYR A 254 9.02 -10.31 12.60
CA TYR A 254 10.36 -10.89 12.59
C TYR A 254 10.87 -10.94 11.16
N GLY A 255 12.11 -10.47 10.96
CA GLY A 255 12.71 -10.41 9.63
C GLY A 255 14.10 -9.80 9.60
N GLY A 256 14.62 -9.59 8.39
CA GLY A 256 15.92 -8.96 8.18
C GLY A 256 17.11 -9.78 8.72
N LYS A 257 18.18 -9.10 9.15
CA LYS A 257 19.40 -9.76 9.65
C LYS A 257 19.10 -10.51 10.95
N ALA A 258 19.48 -11.80 10.99
CA ALA A 258 19.28 -12.68 12.14
C ALA A 258 17.82 -12.81 12.65
N ASN A 259 16.83 -12.59 11.77
CA ASN A 259 15.40 -12.63 12.11
C ASN A 259 15.06 -11.69 13.29
N ALA A 260 15.58 -10.47 13.24
CA ALA A 260 15.39 -9.46 14.28
C ALA A 260 13.91 -9.18 14.52
N GLN A 261 13.55 -9.08 15.80
CA GLN A 261 12.22 -8.73 16.23
C GLN A 261 12.03 -7.21 16.17
N GLN A 262 10.94 -6.76 15.55
CA GLN A 262 10.43 -5.41 15.68
C GLN A 262 8.97 -5.41 16.14
N SER A 263 8.53 -4.44 16.94
CA SER A 263 7.20 -4.37 17.51
C SER A 263 6.69 -2.94 17.66
N LEU A 264 5.38 -2.78 17.49
CA LEU A 264 4.67 -1.52 17.67
C LEU A 264 3.49 -1.73 18.59
N LEU A 265 3.38 -0.85 19.58
CA LEU A 265 2.30 -0.79 20.56
C LEU A 265 1.38 0.37 20.18
N PHE A 266 0.07 0.13 20.14
CA PHE A 266 -0.94 1.14 19.84
C PHE A 266 -1.82 1.40 21.07
N GLY A 267 -1.83 2.66 21.50
CA GLY A 267 -2.55 3.14 22.67
C GLY A 267 -3.86 3.84 22.31
N PHE A 268 -4.22 4.85 23.11
CA PHE A 268 -5.45 5.60 22.94
C PHE A 268 -5.43 6.49 21.69
N LYS A 269 -6.63 6.82 21.21
CA LYS A 269 -6.82 7.90 20.24
C LYS A 269 -6.36 9.22 20.85
N GLN A 270 -5.73 10.03 20.03
CA GLN A 270 -5.34 11.37 20.43
C GLN A 270 -6.60 12.20 20.74
N PRO A 271 -6.61 13.00 21.83
CA PRO A 271 -7.80 13.74 22.24
C PRO A 271 -8.30 14.77 21.22
N GLN A 272 -7.40 15.32 20.39
CA GLN A 272 -7.73 16.26 19.31
C GLN A 272 -8.37 15.53 18.13
N PRO A 273 -9.69 15.63 17.91
CA PRO A 273 -10.40 14.81 16.91
C PRO A 273 -9.99 15.14 15.48
N ASP A 274 -9.61 16.39 15.22
CA ASP A 274 -9.16 16.92 13.92
C ASP A 274 -7.83 16.30 13.46
N LYS A 275 -6.99 15.82 14.39
CA LYS A 275 -5.72 15.15 14.05
C LYS A 275 -5.90 13.71 13.60
N GLY A 276 -6.97 13.03 14.00
CA GLY A 276 -7.26 11.66 13.55
C GLY A 276 -6.13 10.65 13.81
N ALA A 277 -5.38 10.79 14.91
CA ALA A 277 -4.21 9.96 15.22
C ALA A 277 -4.37 9.13 16.50
N LEU A 278 -3.50 8.14 16.68
CA LEU A 278 -3.38 7.30 17.88
C LEU A 278 -1.98 7.50 18.47
N TYR A 279 -1.87 7.41 19.80
CA TYR A 279 -0.57 7.23 20.42
C TYR A 279 0.01 5.86 20.08
N ALA A 280 1.29 5.82 19.77
CA ALA A 280 2.02 4.60 19.51
C ALA A 280 3.42 4.66 20.13
N ARG A 281 4.03 3.49 20.28
CA ARG A 281 5.42 3.38 20.74
C ARG A 281 6.06 2.12 20.17
N ARG A 282 7.32 2.22 19.76
CA ARG A 282 8.13 1.06 19.41
C ARG A 282 8.39 0.21 20.66
N GLY A 283 8.23 -1.11 20.53
CA GLY A 283 8.26 -2.02 21.68
C GLY A 283 9.67 -2.43 22.10
N GLU A 284 10.70 -2.13 21.32
CA GLU A 284 12.08 -2.49 21.64
C GLU A 284 12.76 -1.39 22.47
N GLY A 285 13.21 -1.78 23.68
CA GLY A 285 13.93 -0.88 24.58
C GLY A 285 13.01 0.03 25.39
N ASN A 286 13.55 0.52 26.52
CA ASN A 286 12.83 1.38 27.44
C ASN A 286 12.92 2.87 27.03
N ASP A 287 13.89 3.23 26.19
CA ASP A 287 14.18 4.62 25.81
C ASP A 287 13.48 5.05 24.50
N GLN A 288 12.32 4.46 24.18
CA GLN A 288 11.54 4.85 23.00
C GLN A 288 10.54 5.96 23.32
N PRO A 289 10.45 7.00 22.47
CA PRO A 289 9.49 8.08 22.65
C PRO A 289 8.05 7.60 22.42
N VAL A 290 7.10 8.30 23.02
CA VAL A 290 5.69 8.26 22.59
C VAL A 290 5.56 9.10 21.34
N ILE A 291 4.98 8.49 20.31
CA ILE A 291 4.72 9.11 19.01
C ILE A 291 3.24 9.05 18.70
N THR A 292 2.81 9.75 17.66
CA THR A 292 1.49 9.56 17.05
C THR A 292 1.60 8.96 15.67
N VAL A 293 0.58 8.19 15.31
CA VAL A 293 0.40 7.57 14.00
C VAL A 293 -1.03 7.79 13.55
N ASN A 294 -1.23 8.05 12.26
CA ASN A 294 -2.56 8.24 11.70
C ASN A 294 -3.45 7.00 11.94
N SER A 295 -4.73 7.21 12.28
CA SER A 295 -5.63 6.13 12.68
C SER A 295 -5.87 5.07 11.60
N TYR A 296 -5.73 5.43 10.32
CA TYR A 296 -5.87 4.49 9.21
C TYR A 296 -4.89 3.32 9.34
N VAL A 297 -3.69 3.55 9.88
CA VAL A 297 -2.67 2.51 10.03
C VAL A 297 -3.20 1.37 10.89
N LEU A 298 -3.77 1.67 12.06
CA LEU A 298 -4.35 0.63 12.91
C LEU A 298 -5.59 0.00 12.27
N ASN A 299 -6.46 0.80 11.65
CA ASN A 299 -7.67 0.28 10.99
C ASN A 299 -7.34 -0.74 9.89
N ASP A 300 -6.27 -0.50 9.15
CA ASP A 300 -5.86 -1.33 8.02
C ASP A 300 -5.13 -2.61 8.46
N ILE A 301 -4.35 -2.56 9.54
CA ILE A 301 -3.57 -3.71 10.03
C ILE A 301 -4.28 -4.54 11.10
N ASN A 302 -5.31 -4.00 11.77
CA ASN A 302 -6.09 -4.73 12.77
C ASN A 302 -7.04 -5.72 12.09
N LYS A 303 -6.46 -6.75 11.47
CA LYS A 303 -7.15 -7.80 10.76
C LYS A 303 -7.55 -8.91 11.74
N SER A 304 -8.77 -9.41 11.57
CA SER A 304 -9.22 -10.62 12.24
C SER A 304 -8.59 -11.86 11.61
N PHE A 305 -8.76 -13.01 12.28
CA PHE A 305 -8.40 -14.31 11.75
C PHE A 305 -9.02 -14.57 10.37
N ASP A 306 -10.33 -14.32 10.19
CA ASP A 306 -11.01 -14.58 8.93
C ASP A 306 -10.67 -13.57 7.82
N ASP A 307 -10.30 -12.34 8.18
CA ASP A 307 -9.83 -11.35 7.20
C ASP A 307 -8.57 -11.86 6.49
N LEU A 308 -7.68 -12.54 7.23
CA LEU A 308 -6.39 -13.04 6.74
C LEU A 308 -6.41 -14.47 6.23
N ARG A 309 -7.52 -15.21 6.35
CA ARG A 309 -7.64 -16.56 5.77
C ARG A 309 -7.85 -16.50 4.26
N ASP A 310 -7.28 -17.48 3.57
CA ASP A 310 -7.56 -17.68 2.14
C ASP A 310 -9.04 -18.02 1.94
N LYS A 311 -9.65 -17.28 1.01
CA LYS A 311 -11.08 -17.35 0.65
C LYS A 311 -11.30 -18.08 -0.68
N THR A 312 -10.29 -18.77 -1.21
CA THR A 312 -10.46 -19.71 -2.33
C THR A 312 -11.49 -20.78 -1.94
N VAL A 313 -12.59 -20.86 -2.68
CA VAL A 313 -13.63 -21.86 -2.41
C VAL A 313 -13.21 -23.21 -2.97
N PHE A 314 -12.86 -23.27 -4.27
CA PHE A 314 -12.55 -24.52 -4.96
C PHE A 314 -11.23 -24.43 -5.74
N GLY A 315 -10.11 -24.64 -5.03
CA GLY A 315 -8.78 -24.65 -5.64
C GLY A 315 -8.44 -26.00 -6.28
N PHE A 316 -8.21 -26.02 -7.60
CA PHE A 316 -7.78 -27.22 -8.34
C PHE A 316 -6.94 -26.84 -9.56
N ASP A 317 -6.26 -27.82 -10.17
CA ASP A 317 -5.52 -27.59 -11.42
C ASP A 317 -6.45 -27.77 -12.63
N ARG A 318 -6.84 -26.65 -13.26
CA ARG A 318 -7.76 -26.63 -14.41
C ARG A 318 -7.28 -27.47 -15.59
N THR A 319 -5.97 -27.61 -15.77
CA THR A 319 -5.40 -28.37 -16.89
C THR A 319 -5.63 -29.87 -16.73
N LYS A 320 -5.91 -30.32 -15.51
CA LYS A 320 -6.19 -31.73 -15.20
C LYS A 320 -7.66 -32.11 -15.31
N VAL A 321 -8.56 -31.13 -15.46
CA VAL A 321 -10.00 -31.40 -15.59
C VAL A 321 -10.27 -32.09 -16.92
N ASP A 322 -10.87 -33.27 -16.88
CA ASP A 322 -11.33 -34.03 -18.05
C ASP A 322 -12.84 -33.88 -18.25
N HIS A 323 -13.61 -33.95 -17.17
CA HIS A 323 -15.04 -33.71 -17.19
C HIS A 323 -15.55 -33.11 -15.87
N VAL A 324 -16.70 -32.46 -15.96
CA VAL A 324 -17.44 -31.90 -14.83
C VAL A 324 -18.84 -32.47 -14.85
N MET A 325 -19.23 -33.15 -13.78
CA MET A 325 -20.62 -33.53 -13.53
C MET A 325 -21.39 -32.32 -12.99
N ILE A 326 -22.56 -32.08 -13.56
CA ILE A 326 -23.41 -30.91 -13.29
C ILE A 326 -24.77 -31.43 -12.83
N VAL A 327 -25.08 -31.24 -11.55
CA VAL A 327 -26.37 -31.63 -10.98
C VAL A 327 -27.11 -30.39 -10.51
N SER A 328 -28.32 -30.20 -11.02
CA SER A 328 -29.26 -29.16 -10.60
C SER A 328 -30.65 -29.78 -10.35
N PRO A 329 -31.61 -29.04 -9.77
CA PRO A 329 -32.99 -29.51 -9.65
C PRO A 329 -33.69 -29.80 -10.99
N LYS A 330 -33.16 -29.30 -12.12
CA LYS A 330 -33.79 -29.39 -13.44
C LYS A 330 -33.18 -30.46 -14.34
N PHE A 331 -31.89 -30.74 -14.17
CA PHE A 331 -31.14 -31.66 -15.04
C PHE A 331 -29.88 -32.18 -14.32
N ASP A 332 -29.40 -33.32 -14.82
CA ASP A 332 -28.14 -33.96 -14.45
C ASP A 332 -27.39 -34.29 -15.74
N GLU A 333 -26.24 -33.65 -15.94
CA GLU A 333 -25.48 -33.68 -17.19
C GLU A 333 -23.98 -33.69 -16.94
N THR A 334 -23.19 -34.10 -17.93
CA THR A 334 -21.73 -34.10 -17.84
C THR A 334 -21.11 -33.29 -18.96
N LEU A 335 -20.35 -32.26 -18.61
CA LEU A 335 -19.49 -31.53 -19.54
C LEU A 335 -18.16 -32.29 -19.64
N ALA A 336 -17.84 -32.86 -20.79
CA ALA A 336 -16.66 -33.70 -21.01
C ALA A 336 -15.78 -33.21 -22.15
N ARG A 337 -14.46 -33.31 -22.01
CA ARG A 337 -13.52 -33.00 -23.10
C ARG A 337 -13.72 -33.94 -24.28
N ALA A 338 -13.71 -33.37 -25.48
CA ALA A 338 -13.85 -34.08 -26.75
C ALA A 338 -12.55 -34.08 -27.59
N GLY A 339 -11.41 -33.74 -26.96
CA GLY A 339 -10.10 -33.61 -27.60
C GLY A 339 -9.79 -32.19 -28.10
N GLY A 340 -8.53 -31.77 -27.99
CA GLY A 340 -8.14 -30.37 -28.21
C GLY A 340 -8.89 -29.42 -27.27
N SER A 341 -9.40 -28.31 -27.80
CA SER A 341 -10.21 -27.32 -27.07
C SER A 341 -11.72 -27.55 -27.21
N LYS A 342 -12.16 -28.76 -27.56
CA LYS A 342 -13.58 -29.07 -27.77
C LYS A 342 -14.20 -29.73 -26.54
N TRP A 343 -15.46 -29.41 -26.31
CA TRP A 343 -16.27 -29.92 -25.21
C TRP A 343 -17.57 -30.51 -25.73
N ASN A 344 -18.04 -31.57 -25.08
CA ASN A 344 -19.37 -32.12 -25.29
C ASN A 344 -20.16 -32.06 -23.99
N ILE A 345 -21.46 -31.82 -24.09
CA ILE A 345 -22.40 -32.03 -23.00
C ILE A 345 -23.07 -33.40 -23.21
N VAL A 346 -23.12 -34.20 -22.15
CA VAL A 346 -23.67 -35.56 -22.15
C VAL A 346 -24.87 -35.61 -21.22
N SER A 347 -26.03 -36.01 -21.76
CA SER A 347 -27.30 -36.09 -21.04
C SER A 347 -28.04 -37.35 -21.48
N ASN A 348 -28.35 -38.27 -20.55
CA ASN A 348 -29.00 -39.56 -20.84
C ASN A 348 -28.36 -40.31 -22.03
N ASP A 349 -27.03 -40.50 -22.00
CA ASP A 349 -26.20 -41.11 -23.05
C ASP A 349 -26.17 -40.39 -24.42
N LYS A 350 -26.91 -39.29 -24.58
CA LYS A 350 -26.84 -38.44 -25.77
C LYS A 350 -25.72 -37.42 -25.61
N ARG A 351 -24.97 -37.20 -26.69
CA ARG A 351 -23.88 -36.21 -26.75
C ARG A 351 -24.25 -35.08 -27.68
N ALA A 352 -24.07 -33.85 -27.22
CA ALA A 352 -24.11 -32.65 -28.04
C ALA A 352 -22.78 -31.89 -27.90
N ALA A 353 -22.37 -31.17 -28.95
CA ALA A 353 -21.22 -30.29 -28.86
C ALA A 353 -21.58 -29.10 -27.97
N ALA A 354 -20.74 -28.81 -26.98
CA ALA A 354 -20.88 -27.63 -26.12
C ALA A 354 -20.09 -26.45 -26.71
N GLU A 355 -20.58 -25.24 -26.53
CA GLU A 355 -19.85 -24.03 -26.93
C GLU A 355 -18.52 -23.92 -26.15
N PRO A 356 -17.34 -23.93 -26.81
CA PRO A 356 -16.06 -24.00 -26.10
C PRO A 356 -15.81 -22.86 -25.11
N LEU A 357 -16.21 -21.63 -25.46
CA LEU A 357 -16.06 -20.47 -24.59
C LEU A 357 -16.89 -20.58 -23.31
N VAL A 358 -18.10 -21.15 -23.39
CA VAL A 358 -18.98 -21.35 -22.24
C VAL A 358 -18.42 -22.44 -21.33
N ALA A 359 -17.91 -23.52 -21.91
CA ALA A 359 -17.27 -24.60 -21.17
C ALA A 359 -16.00 -24.12 -20.43
N ASP A 360 -15.14 -23.37 -21.11
CA ASP A 360 -13.94 -22.81 -20.49
C ASP A 360 -14.30 -21.78 -19.40
N SER A 361 -15.33 -20.95 -19.64
CA SER A 361 -15.87 -20.01 -18.65
C SER A 361 -16.38 -20.71 -17.38
N LEU A 362 -17.00 -21.89 -17.48
CA LEU A 362 -17.39 -22.66 -16.29
C LEU A 362 -16.16 -23.06 -15.47
N LEU A 363 -15.09 -23.51 -16.13
CA LEU A 363 -13.85 -23.88 -15.44
C LEU A 363 -13.15 -22.66 -14.81
N ASP A 364 -13.18 -21.50 -15.47
CA ASP A 364 -12.70 -20.23 -14.91
C ASP A 364 -13.50 -19.88 -13.64
N GLN A 365 -14.84 -19.84 -13.74
CA GLN A 365 -15.73 -19.50 -12.63
C GLN A 365 -15.56 -20.44 -11.43
N LEU A 366 -15.35 -21.74 -11.67
CA LEU A 366 -15.09 -22.73 -10.62
C LEU A 366 -13.77 -22.48 -9.91
N HIS A 367 -12.69 -22.29 -10.67
CA HIS A 367 -11.33 -22.15 -10.16
C HIS A 367 -11.12 -20.80 -9.43
N ASP A 368 -11.67 -19.73 -10.00
CA ASP A 368 -11.47 -18.37 -9.52
C ASP A 368 -12.53 -17.96 -8.46
N LEU A 369 -13.39 -18.90 -8.04
CA LEU A 369 -14.43 -18.62 -7.05
C LEU A 369 -13.81 -18.23 -5.70
N LYS A 370 -13.96 -16.95 -5.37
CA LYS A 370 -13.57 -16.36 -4.09
C LYS A 370 -14.79 -16.07 -3.23
N ALA A 371 -14.70 -16.47 -1.97
CA ALA A 371 -15.68 -16.12 -0.96
C ALA A 371 -15.53 -14.66 -0.52
N THR A 372 -16.64 -14.02 -0.18
CA THR A 372 -16.62 -12.75 0.58
C THR A 372 -16.24 -13.02 2.03
N ARG A 373 -16.76 -14.11 2.60
CA ARG A 373 -16.58 -14.47 4.01
C ARG A 373 -16.56 -15.98 4.20
N ILE A 374 -15.87 -16.43 5.24
CA ILE A 374 -16.02 -17.77 5.79
C ILE A 374 -17.04 -17.66 6.92
N ILE A 375 -18.16 -18.36 6.82
CA ILE A 375 -19.30 -18.22 7.73
C ILE A 375 -19.21 -19.24 8.86
N GLU A 376 -18.82 -20.46 8.54
CA GLU A 376 -18.74 -21.57 9.50
C GLU A 376 -17.62 -22.53 9.09
N ASP A 377 -16.81 -23.01 10.03
CA ASP A 377 -15.77 -24.01 9.78
C ASP A 377 -15.43 -24.84 11.04
N PRO A 378 -15.76 -26.15 11.08
CA PRO A 378 -16.49 -26.91 10.04
C PRO A 378 -17.99 -26.58 10.04
N MET A 379 -18.67 -26.84 8.93
CA MET A 379 -20.12 -26.73 8.78
C MET A 379 -20.81 -27.69 9.75
N THR A 380 -21.64 -27.16 10.66
CA THR A 380 -22.41 -27.98 11.61
C THR A 380 -23.92 -27.90 11.38
N HIS A 381 -24.41 -26.85 10.71
CA HIS A 381 -25.84 -26.62 10.45
C HIS A 381 -26.13 -26.41 8.95
N PRO A 382 -26.06 -27.46 8.12
CA PRO A 382 -26.23 -27.35 6.66
C PRO A 382 -27.59 -26.74 6.24
N GLU A 383 -28.62 -26.89 7.07
CA GLU A 383 -29.96 -26.33 6.87
C GLU A 383 -29.99 -24.80 6.85
N HIS A 384 -29.09 -24.14 7.58
CA HIS A 384 -29.01 -22.67 7.60
C HIS A 384 -28.50 -22.08 6.28
N TYR A 385 -27.84 -22.89 5.47
CA TYR A 385 -27.16 -22.47 4.24
C TYR A 385 -27.75 -23.13 2.99
N GLY A 386 -28.84 -23.90 3.15
CA GLY A 386 -29.48 -24.64 2.05
C GLY A 386 -28.61 -25.79 1.52
N MET A 387 -27.62 -26.23 2.30
CA MET A 387 -26.71 -27.32 1.92
C MET A 387 -27.34 -28.71 2.06
N VAL A 388 -28.52 -28.80 2.69
CA VAL A 388 -29.35 -30.02 2.66
C VAL A 388 -29.84 -30.32 1.23
N LYS A 389 -30.15 -29.27 0.45
CA LYS A 389 -30.59 -29.37 -0.95
C LYS A 389 -29.98 -28.22 -1.75
N PRO A 390 -28.69 -28.31 -2.14
CA PRO A 390 -28.03 -27.26 -2.89
C PRO A 390 -28.73 -27.01 -4.24
N THR A 391 -28.66 -25.78 -4.74
CA THR A 391 -29.24 -25.40 -6.03
C THR A 391 -28.37 -25.84 -7.21
N LEU A 392 -27.08 -26.09 -6.95
CA LEU A 392 -26.13 -26.56 -7.94
C LEU A 392 -25.02 -27.40 -7.28
N ILE A 393 -24.69 -28.53 -7.89
CA ILE A 393 -23.54 -29.36 -7.52
C ILE A 393 -22.67 -29.56 -8.76
N LEU A 394 -21.39 -29.24 -8.64
CA LEU A 394 -20.40 -29.35 -9.71
C LEU A 394 -19.24 -30.21 -9.23
N THR A 395 -19.05 -31.39 -9.82
CA THR A 395 -17.94 -32.28 -9.46
C THR A 395 -16.97 -32.40 -10.61
N ALA A 396 -15.72 -31.99 -10.40
CA ALA A 396 -14.66 -32.04 -11.40
C ALA A 396 -13.83 -33.32 -11.25
N TYR A 397 -13.51 -33.95 -12.38
CA TYR A 397 -12.73 -35.18 -12.44
C TYR A 397 -11.54 -35.05 -13.38
N THR A 398 -10.52 -35.84 -13.08
CA THR A 398 -9.36 -36.08 -13.95
C THR A 398 -9.64 -37.17 -14.98
N LYS A 399 -8.76 -37.28 -15.98
CA LYS A 399 -8.87 -38.29 -17.06
C LYS A 399 -8.81 -39.74 -16.56
N ASP A 400 -8.11 -39.98 -15.45
CA ASP A 400 -8.03 -41.28 -14.77
C ASP A 400 -9.24 -41.54 -13.84
N GLY A 401 -10.23 -40.65 -13.81
CA GLY A 401 -11.46 -40.79 -13.02
C GLY A 401 -11.32 -40.37 -11.56
N LYS A 402 -10.19 -39.79 -11.15
CA LYS A 402 -10.02 -39.25 -9.79
C LYS A 402 -10.77 -37.93 -9.65
N GLU A 403 -11.59 -37.82 -8.61
CA GLU A 403 -12.27 -36.57 -8.22
C GLU A 403 -11.22 -35.51 -7.82
N LEU A 404 -11.30 -34.33 -8.44
CA LEU A 404 -10.56 -33.13 -8.04
C LEU A 404 -11.27 -32.39 -6.92
N GLY A 405 -12.60 -32.42 -6.95
CA GLY A 405 -13.48 -32.06 -5.84
C GLY A 405 -14.89 -31.73 -6.32
N THR A 406 -15.76 -31.44 -5.36
CA THR A 406 -17.17 -31.14 -5.57
C THR A 406 -17.48 -29.78 -4.96
N LEU A 407 -17.92 -28.83 -5.77
CA LEU A 407 -18.50 -27.57 -5.33
C LEU A 407 -20.02 -27.74 -5.17
N ARG A 408 -20.55 -27.35 -4.00
CA ARG A 408 -22.00 -27.25 -3.76
C ARG A 408 -22.34 -25.78 -3.55
N VAL A 409 -23.35 -25.29 -4.27
CA VAL A 409 -23.82 -23.91 -4.19
C VAL A 409 -25.30 -23.91 -3.83
N SER A 410 -25.69 -22.95 -3.02
CA SER A 410 -27.07 -22.71 -2.62
C SER A 410 -27.35 -21.22 -2.61
N ARG A 411 -28.56 -20.84 -3.05
CA ARG A 411 -29.08 -19.48 -2.93
C ARG A 411 -30.27 -19.47 -1.98
N MET A 412 -30.28 -18.51 -1.07
CA MET A 412 -31.34 -18.37 -0.08
C MET A 412 -31.83 -16.94 0.02
N GLU A 413 -33.15 -16.77 0.11
CA GLU A 413 -33.77 -15.52 0.51
C GLU A 413 -33.99 -15.57 2.04
N VAL A 414 -33.27 -14.74 2.78
CA VAL A 414 -33.40 -14.64 4.23
C VAL A 414 -34.23 -13.40 4.56
N THR A 415 -35.24 -13.59 5.40
CA THR A 415 -36.07 -12.50 5.89
C THR A 415 -35.51 -12.00 7.22
N LEU A 416 -34.91 -10.80 7.21
CA LEU A 416 -34.32 -10.18 8.38
C LEU A 416 -35.39 -9.47 9.21
N LYS A 417 -35.39 -9.75 10.53
CA LYS A 417 -36.20 -8.99 11.48
C LYS A 417 -35.50 -7.66 11.81
N PRO A 418 -36.25 -6.55 11.95
CA PRO A 418 -35.66 -5.28 12.32
C PRO A 418 -35.02 -5.34 13.72
N ASN A 419 -33.88 -4.67 13.87
CA ASN A 419 -33.01 -4.71 15.06
C ASN A 419 -33.59 -4.02 16.33
N ASN A 420 -34.89 -3.69 16.37
CA ASN A 420 -35.51 -3.00 17.49
C ASN A 420 -36.59 -3.88 18.15
N PRO A 421 -36.35 -4.44 19.35
CA PRO A 421 -37.26 -5.38 20.01
C PRO A 421 -38.51 -4.73 20.63
N SER A 422 -38.70 -3.41 20.51
CA SER A 422 -39.75 -2.67 21.23
C SER A 422 -41.11 -2.56 20.52
N SER A 423 -41.38 -3.34 19.48
CA SER A 423 -42.74 -3.47 18.94
C SER A 423 -43.18 -4.94 18.90
N GLU A 424 -44.01 -5.35 19.86
CA GLU A 424 -44.73 -6.63 19.86
C GLU A 424 -45.69 -6.80 18.66
N ASN A 425 -45.73 -5.83 17.73
CA ASN A 425 -46.51 -5.90 16.50
C ASN A 425 -45.61 -5.52 15.31
N THR A 426 -44.73 -6.45 14.90
CA THR A 426 -43.91 -6.25 13.70
C THR A 426 -44.76 -6.56 12.47
N ASP A 427 -45.25 -5.50 11.82
CA ASP A 427 -45.94 -5.57 10.54
C ASP A 427 -45.10 -6.32 9.50
N ALA A 428 -45.64 -7.39 8.90
CA ALA A 428 -44.93 -8.23 7.93
C ALA A 428 -44.43 -7.44 6.71
N SER A 429 -45.02 -6.27 6.43
CA SER A 429 -44.59 -5.34 5.38
C SER A 429 -43.25 -4.63 5.65
N LYS A 430 -42.71 -4.72 6.87
CA LYS A 430 -41.43 -4.09 7.26
C LYS A 430 -40.24 -5.06 7.31
N LEU A 431 -40.45 -6.33 6.99
CA LEU A 431 -39.38 -7.33 6.97
C LEU A 431 -38.50 -7.14 5.73
N GLN A 432 -37.20 -6.94 5.94
CA GLN A 432 -36.24 -6.81 4.85
C GLN A 432 -35.85 -8.20 4.35
N LYS A 433 -36.09 -8.47 3.07
CA LYS A 433 -35.62 -9.68 2.40
C LYS A 433 -34.24 -9.42 1.81
N GLN A 434 -33.29 -10.28 2.13
CA GLN A 434 -31.95 -10.23 1.57
C GLN A 434 -31.57 -11.59 1.01
N ASN A 435 -31.03 -11.57 -0.21
CA ASN A 435 -30.55 -12.77 -0.86
C ASN A 435 -29.11 -13.03 -0.45
N PHE A 436 -28.78 -14.29 -0.23
CA PHE A 436 -27.43 -14.77 0.05
C PHE A 436 -27.11 -15.95 -0.85
N ALA A 437 -25.84 -16.12 -1.15
CA ALA A 437 -25.32 -17.29 -1.84
C ALA A 437 -24.22 -17.93 -0.99
N TYR A 438 -24.35 -19.22 -0.77
CA TYR A 438 -23.42 -20.01 0.02
C TYR A 438 -22.79 -21.10 -0.83
N ALA A 439 -21.54 -21.42 -0.53
CA ALA A 439 -20.82 -22.50 -1.15
C ALA A 439 -20.06 -23.35 -0.13
N THR A 440 -19.86 -24.62 -0.44
CA THR A 440 -18.97 -25.53 0.30
C THR A 440 -18.32 -26.50 -0.69
N THR A 441 -17.19 -27.11 -0.32
CA THR A 441 -16.49 -28.05 -1.19
C THR A 441 -16.18 -29.38 -0.52
N SER A 442 -15.87 -30.42 -1.30
CA SER A 442 -15.41 -31.69 -0.71
C SER A 442 -14.00 -31.63 -0.11
N ALA A 443 -13.22 -30.59 -0.41
CA ALA A 443 -11.85 -30.44 0.11
C ALA A 443 -11.82 -29.87 1.54
N VAL A 444 -12.84 -29.11 1.92
CA VAL A 444 -12.93 -28.41 3.22
C VAL A 444 -14.37 -28.44 3.73
N SER A 445 -14.55 -28.68 5.02
CA SER A 445 -15.88 -28.70 5.62
C SER A 445 -16.47 -27.31 5.86
N ALA A 446 -15.81 -26.24 5.41
CA ALA A 446 -16.25 -24.86 5.66
C ALA A 446 -17.47 -24.46 4.80
N VAL A 447 -18.24 -23.49 5.30
CA VAL A 447 -19.26 -22.76 4.54
C VAL A 447 -18.73 -21.38 4.21
N TYR A 448 -18.78 -21.06 2.92
CA TYR A 448 -18.38 -19.78 2.37
C TYR A 448 -19.63 -18.99 1.96
N GLU A 449 -19.67 -17.71 2.30
CA GLU A 449 -20.53 -16.77 1.60
C GLU A 449 -19.80 -16.34 0.33
N ILE A 450 -20.47 -16.47 -0.81
CA ILE A 450 -19.93 -16.05 -2.11
C ILE A 450 -20.74 -14.88 -2.66
N PRO A 451 -20.17 -14.06 -3.55
CA PRO A 451 -20.94 -13.02 -4.23
C PRO A 451 -22.16 -13.64 -4.94
N ILE A 452 -23.33 -13.05 -4.73
CA ILE A 452 -24.59 -13.50 -5.38
C ILE A 452 -24.42 -13.51 -6.91
N GLN A 453 -23.66 -12.57 -7.44
CA GLN A 453 -23.38 -12.51 -8.88
C GLN A 453 -22.63 -13.76 -9.34
N SER A 454 -21.59 -14.19 -8.62
CA SER A 454 -20.84 -15.42 -8.93
C SER A 454 -21.73 -16.66 -8.93
N ALA A 455 -22.66 -16.78 -7.98
CA ALA A 455 -23.65 -17.87 -7.99
C ALA A 455 -24.61 -17.78 -9.18
N THR A 456 -25.07 -16.57 -9.52
CA THR A 456 -25.91 -16.32 -10.71
C THR A 456 -25.19 -16.71 -12.00
N ASP A 457 -23.92 -16.34 -12.12
CA ASP A 457 -23.12 -16.57 -13.32
C ASP A 457 -22.85 -18.07 -13.52
N LEU A 458 -22.56 -18.80 -12.45
CA LEU A 458 -22.46 -20.27 -12.47
C LEU A 458 -23.77 -20.89 -12.96
N GLU A 459 -24.90 -20.52 -12.37
CA GLU A 459 -26.23 -21.04 -12.76
C GLU A 459 -26.57 -20.70 -14.22
N ASN A 460 -26.30 -19.48 -14.68
CA ASN A 460 -26.51 -19.08 -16.06
C ASN A 460 -25.63 -19.86 -17.03
N THR A 461 -24.36 -20.09 -16.68
CA THR A 461 -23.40 -20.83 -17.50
C THR A 461 -23.84 -22.28 -17.67
N VAL A 462 -24.26 -22.96 -16.59
CA VAL A 462 -24.76 -24.34 -16.69
C VAL A 462 -26.09 -24.44 -17.44
N ASN A 463 -27.00 -23.47 -17.26
CA ASN A 463 -28.24 -23.43 -18.02
C ASN A 463 -28.00 -23.21 -19.52
N ARG A 464 -26.98 -22.42 -19.88
CA ARG A 464 -26.56 -22.22 -21.27
C ARG A 464 -26.02 -23.52 -21.88
N LEU A 465 -25.13 -24.22 -21.16
CA LEU A 465 -24.63 -25.54 -21.58
C LEU A 465 -25.76 -26.56 -21.74
N HIS A 466 -26.74 -26.56 -20.84
CA HIS A 466 -27.92 -27.41 -20.97
C HIS A 466 -28.72 -27.08 -22.26
N SER A 467 -28.84 -25.81 -22.64
CA SER A 467 -29.56 -25.42 -23.87
C SER A 467 -28.90 -25.96 -25.16
N ASP A 468 -27.61 -26.27 -25.14
CA ASP A 468 -26.91 -26.92 -26.26
C ASP A 468 -27.40 -28.37 -26.48
N THR A 469 -27.93 -29.03 -25.44
CA THR A 469 -28.58 -30.36 -25.59
C THR A 469 -29.94 -30.27 -26.30
N ALA A 470 -30.61 -29.11 -26.24
CA ALA A 470 -31.94 -28.89 -26.78
C ALA A 470 -31.94 -28.45 -28.26
N THR A 471 -30.77 -28.08 -28.81
CA THR A 471 -30.64 -27.66 -30.21
C THR A 471 -29.71 -28.65 -30.94
N PRO A 472 -30.23 -29.63 -31.70
CA PRO A 472 -29.38 -30.50 -32.49
C PRO A 472 -28.59 -29.64 -33.50
N ALA A 473 -27.32 -29.96 -33.69
CA ALA A 473 -26.50 -29.38 -34.75
C ALA A 473 -27.13 -29.69 -36.13
N SER A 474 -28.01 -28.81 -36.62
CA SER A 474 -28.56 -28.88 -37.97
C SER A 474 -28.56 -27.50 -38.63
N ALA A 475 -27.45 -27.20 -39.30
CA ALA A 475 -27.45 -26.55 -40.61
C ALA A 475 -26.05 -26.72 -41.27
N LYS A 476 -25.88 -27.81 -42.02
CA LYS A 476 -24.90 -27.87 -43.12
C LYS A 476 -25.22 -26.71 -44.10
N PRO A 477 -24.23 -26.07 -44.76
CA PRO A 477 -24.51 -25.07 -45.78
C PRO A 477 -25.22 -25.73 -46.97
N SER A 478 -26.31 -25.12 -47.44
CA SER A 478 -27.00 -25.53 -48.66
C SER A 478 -26.05 -25.37 -49.87
N PRO A 479 -25.95 -26.35 -50.79
CA PRO A 479 -25.10 -26.25 -51.97
C PRO A 479 -25.70 -25.30 -53.01
N ALA A 480 -24.83 -24.48 -53.59
CA ALA A 480 -24.94 -23.65 -54.78
C ALA A 480 -26.23 -23.79 -55.63
N ALA A 481 -26.98 -22.69 -55.75
CA ALA A 481 -27.81 -22.43 -56.92
C ALA A 481 -26.96 -21.68 -57.96
N ALA A 482 -26.49 -22.41 -58.98
CA ALA A 482 -26.01 -21.81 -60.21
C ALA A 482 -27.17 -21.09 -60.89
N SER A 483 -27.11 -19.76 -60.99
CA SER A 483 -28.02 -18.97 -61.81
C SER A 483 -27.30 -18.62 -63.11
N SER A 484 -27.63 -19.34 -64.17
CA SER A 484 -27.34 -18.95 -65.54
C SER A 484 -28.38 -17.91 -65.99
N ALA A 485 -27.95 -16.68 -66.27
CA ALA A 485 -28.69 -15.80 -67.15
C ALA A 485 -27.75 -14.70 -67.70
N ALA A 486 -27.41 -14.84 -68.98
CA ALA A 486 -27.02 -13.76 -69.88
C ALA A 486 -27.91 -13.89 -71.13
N PRO A 487 -28.03 -12.89 -72.02
CA PRO A 487 -27.61 -11.49 -71.95
C PRO A 487 -28.79 -10.52 -72.29
N SER A 488 -28.55 -9.20 -72.26
CA SER A 488 -28.94 -8.22 -73.30
C SER A 488 -28.56 -6.79 -72.89
N ALA A 489 -27.84 -6.11 -73.78
CA ALA A 489 -27.54 -4.67 -73.71
C ALA A 489 -28.81 -3.81 -73.88
N PRO A 490 -28.74 -2.48 -73.66
CA PRO A 490 -28.38 -1.61 -74.79
C PRO A 490 -27.54 -0.35 -74.46
N GLN A 491 -27.02 0.21 -75.55
CA GLN A 491 -26.45 1.55 -75.83
C GLN A 491 -26.95 2.68 -74.88
N LYS A 492 -26.15 3.68 -74.52
CA LYS A 492 -25.25 4.52 -75.33
C LYS A 492 -24.26 5.25 -74.44
#